data_AF-A0A079Z1L2-F1
#
_entry.id   AF-A0A079Z1L2-F1
#
_cell.length_a   1.000
_cell.length_b   1.000
_cell.length_c   1.000
_cell.angle_alpha   90.00
_cell.angle_beta   90.00
_cell.angle_gamma   90.00
#
_symmetry.space_group_name_H-M   'P 1'
#
loop_
_entity.id
_entity.type
_entity.pdbx_description
1 polymer ?
#
loop_
_entity_poly.entity_id
_entity_poly.type
_entity_poly.pdbx_seq_one_letter_code
_entity_poly.pdbx_strand_id
1 'polypeptide(L)'
;MYNRVALGARIKVVRQKRGETQTEFGKKFLPPVSKVAVSKWERGITKPTAQRLREIAKLGNVTVEFLINGDNTTAEEAQKLLNKVISRSRSTNEEDKKRLNGIQLELRQKLKSHDDAEKIAGVNKKTHLLNDLESEIHVLDEDLDYSSLVTFDQFFKLFNFLSSIKNPSILKEFNEILWHINQIAEGNEIYDKERDLLKIDNFLTKLSMSN
;
A
#
# COMPACT_ATOMS: atom_id res chain seq x y z
N MET A 1 18.32 -22.08 8.39
CA MET A 1 19.55 -21.36 7.94
C MET A 1 19.30 -19.87 8.06
N TYR A 2 20.18 -19.14 8.76
CA TYR A 2 20.01 -17.72 9.06
C TYR A 2 20.24 -16.84 7.81
N ASN A 3 19.22 -16.05 7.42
CA ASN A 3 19.29 -15.19 6.23
C ASN A 3 19.72 -13.76 6.59
N ARG A 4 20.99 -13.43 6.34
CA ARG A 4 21.58 -12.12 6.61
C ARG A 4 20.96 -10.97 5.81
N VAL A 5 20.57 -11.24 4.56
CA VAL A 5 19.98 -10.23 3.68
C VAL A 5 18.58 -9.87 4.19
N ALA A 6 17.79 -10.86 4.58
CA ALA A 6 16.46 -10.65 5.15
C ALA A 6 16.51 -9.89 6.49
N LEU A 7 17.46 -10.23 7.38
CA LEU A 7 17.70 -9.42 8.60
C LEU A 7 18.03 -7.97 8.25
N GLY A 8 18.96 -7.76 7.31
CA GLY A 8 19.38 -6.42 6.90
C GLY A 8 18.21 -5.59 6.38
N ALA A 9 17.34 -6.20 5.59
CA ALA A 9 16.12 -5.57 5.08
C ALA A 9 15.17 -5.17 6.22
N ARG A 10 14.95 -6.02 7.22
CA ARG A 10 14.12 -5.70 8.39
C ARG A 10 14.71 -4.57 9.25
N ILE A 11 16.04 -4.53 9.42
CA ILE A 11 16.72 -3.41 10.08
C ILE A 11 16.47 -2.10 9.32
N LYS A 12 16.59 -2.13 7.99
CA LYS A 12 16.32 -0.98 7.12
C LYS A 12 14.87 -0.49 7.26
N VAL A 13 13.91 -1.41 7.33
CA VAL A 13 12.49 -1.08 7.52
C VAL A 13 12.24 -0.40 8.86
N VAL A 14 12.85 -0.91 9.95
CA VAL A 14 12.78 -0.27 11.27
C VAL A 14 13.29 1.17 11.20
N ARG A 15 14.43 1.41 10.57
CA ARG A 15 14.98 2.76 10.38
C ARG A 15 14.06 3.64 9.54
N GLN A 16 13.59 3.15 8.39
CA GLN A 16 12.77 3.93 7.47
C GLN A 16 11.41 4.31 8.07
N LYS A 17 10.78 3.44 8.87
CA LYS A 17 9.55 3.76 9.62
C LYS A 17 9.74 4.96 10.56
N ARG A 18 10.97 5.21 10.99
CA ARG A 18 11.34 6.32 11.88
C ARG A 18 11.77 7.58 11.11
N GLY A 19 11.82 7.54 9.78
CA GLY A 19 12.25 8.68 8.95
C GLY A 19 13.75 9.01 9.05
N GLU A 20 14.56 8.11 9.62
CA GLU A 20 15.96 8.41 9.95
C GLU A 20 16.91 8.05 8.79
N THR A 21 17.93 8.86 8.57
CA THR A 21 19.09 8.51 7.75
C THR A 21 19.94 7.44 8.43
N GLN A 22 20.80 6.73 7.68
CA GLN A 22 21.73 5.76 8.27
C GLN A 22 22.67 6.38 9.30
N THR A 23 23.02 7.66 9.13
CA THR A 23 23.85 8.41 10.08
C THR A 23 23.09 8.70 11.38
N GLU A 24 21.84 9.17 11.29
CA GLU A 24 21.01 9.46 12.46
C GLU A 24 20.66 8.19 13.24
N PHE A 25 20.36 7.11 12.53
CA PHE A 25 20.12 5.79 13.14
C PHE A 25 21.36 5.29 13.87
N GLY A 26 22.54 5.43 13.26
CA GLY A 26 23.83 5.09 13.87
C GLY A 26 24.10 5.81 15.20
N LYS A 27 23.62 7.05 15.34
CA LYS A 27 23.75 7.84 16.58
C LYS A 27 22.84 7.38 17.71
N LYS A 28 21.83 6.53 17.47
CA LYS A 28 20.91 6.01 18.51
C LYS A 28 21.51 4.88 19.35
N PHE A 29 22.69 4.39 18.97
CA PHE A 29 23.37 3.28 19.63
C PHE A 29 24.41 3.80 20.63
N LEU A 30 24.70 3.00 21.66
CA LEU A 30 25.71 3.29 22.68
C LEU A 30 26.74 2.15 22.74
N PRO A 31 28.01 2.36 22.33
CA PRO A 31 28.54 3.58 21.69
C PRO A 31 27.92 3.82 20.30
N PRO A 32 27.96 5.06 19.76
CA PRO A 32 27.46 5.36 18.42
C PRO A 32 28.12 4.50 17.34
N VAL A 33 27.37 4.25 16.27
CA VAL A 33 27.80 3.41 15.15
C VAL A 33 27.89 4.25 13.89
N SER A 34 28.89 3.99 13.05
CA SER A 34 29.06 4.73 11.80
C SER A 34 27.99 4.41 10.77
N LYS A 35 27.70 5.36 9.88
CA LYS A 35 26.85 5.17 8.68
C LYS A 35 27.25 3.91 7.90
N VAL A 36 28.57 3.66 7.75
CA VAL A 36 29.10 2.52 7.00
C VAL A 36 28.71 1.19 7.64
N ALA A 37 28.76 1.08 8.97
CA ALA A 37 28.36 -0.12 9.68
C ALA A 37 26.85 -0.37 9.54
N VAL A 38 26.01 0.67 9.70
CA VAL A 38 24.56 0.57 9.47
C VAL A 38 24.27 0.11 8.03
N SER A 39 24.93 0.71 7.03
CA SER A 39 24.80 0.30 5.62
C SER A 39 25.21 -1.15 5.37
N LYS A 40 26.29 -1.62 6.01
CA LYS A 40 26.72 -3.03 5.90
C LYS A 40 25.73 -3.98 6.56
N TRP A 41 25.07 -3.58 7.66
CA TRP A 41 24.00 -4.36 8.28
C TRP A 41 22.78 -4.45 7.38
N GLU A 42 22.32 -3.31 6.84
CA GLU A 42 21.13 -3.25 5.98
C GLU A 42 21.28 -4.04 4.68
N ARG A 43 22.51 -4.18 4.18
CA ARG A 43 22.83 -5.00 3.00
C ARG A 43 23.14 -6.47 3.32
N GLY A 44 23.09 -6.87 4.59
CA GLY A 44 23.41 -8.24 5.02
C GLY A 44 24.88 -8.62 4.93
N ILE A 45 25.79 -7.66 4.75
CA ILE A 45 27.24 -7.90 4.64
C ILE A 45 27.83 -8.30 5.99
N THR A 46 27.43 -7.59 7.04
CA THR A 46 27.85 -7.87 8.42
C THR A 46 26.63 -7.99 9.32
N LYS A 47 26.77 -8.68 10.46
CA LYS A 47 25.70 -8.89 11.44
C LYS A 47 25.91 -7.94 12.63
N PRO A 48 24.86 -7.25 13.14
CA PRO A 48 24.94 -6.56 14.42
C PRO A 48 25.13 -7.54 15.58
N THR A 49 25.81 -7.14 16.64
CA THR A 49 25.95 -7.98 17.85
C THR A 49 24.59 -8.24 18.52
N ALA A 50 24.52 -9.24 19.40
CA ALA A 50 23.29 -9.54 20.14
C ALA A 50 22.76 -8.32 20.93
N GLN A 51 23.66 -7.51 21.49
CA GLN A 51 23.30 -6.24 22.14
C GLN A 51 22.68 -5.26 21.14
N ARG A 52 23.30 -5.06 19.97
CA ARG A 52 22.77 -4.16 18.93
C ARG A 52 21.41 -4.63 18.41
N LEU A 53 21.20 -5.93 18.26
CA LEU A 53 19.89 -6.47 17.87
C LEU A 53 18.80 -6.13 18.88
N ARG A 54 19.10 -6.20 20.19
CA ARG A 54 18.17 -5.77 21.24
C ARG A 54 17.88 -4.27 21.18
N GLU A 55 18.89 -3.45 20.94
CA GLU A 55 18.73 -2.00 20.77
C GLU A 55 17.88 -1.66 19.54
N ILE A 56 18.12 -2.32 18.39
CA ILE A 56 17.32 -2.16 17.17
C ILE A 56 15.88 -2.60 17.42
N ALA A 57 15.66 -3.74 18.06
CA ALA A 57 14.33 -4.25 18.39
C ALA A 57 13.55 -3.26 19.27
N LYS A 58 14.24 -2.67 20.26
CA LYS A 58 13.68 -1.61 21.10
C LYS A 58 13.31 -0.35 20.29
N LEU A 59 14.20 0.12 19.42
CA LEU A 59 13.95 1.30 18.57
C LEU A 59 12.77 1.10 17.60
N GLY A 60 12.58 -0.13 17.10
CA GLY A 60 11.49 -0.50 16.21
C GLY A 60 10.19 -0.92 16.92
N ASN A 61 10.22 -1.04 18.26
CA ASN A 61 9.17 -1.67 19.06
C ASN A 61 8.71 -3.03 18.50
N VAL A 62 9.69 -3.89 18.19
CA VAL A 62 9.52 -5.25 17.68
C VAL A 62 10.29 -6.25 18.54
N THR A 63 10.09 -7.54 18.30
CA THR A 63 10.87 -8.60 18.96
C THR A 63 12.22 -8.80 18.24
N VAL A 64 13.22 -9.31 18.97
CA VAL A 64 14.50 -9.72 18.33
C VAL A 64 14.26 -10.89 17.38
N GLU A 65 13.32 -11.77 17.73
CA GLU A 65 12.91 -12.91 16.92
C GLU A 65 12.42 -12.48 15.54
N PHE A 66 11.55 -11.45 15.49
CA PHE A 66 11.12 -10.84 14.23
C PHE A 66 12.30 -10.34 13.39
N LEU A 67 13.29 -9.68 13.98
CA LEU A 67 14.45 -9.21 13.21
C LEU A 67 15.21 -10.38 12.59
N ILE A 68 15.41 -11.48 13.34
CA ILE A 68 16.23 -12.60 12.89
C ILE A 68 15.48 -13.46 11.87
N ASN A 69 14.23 -13.81 12.15
CA ASN A 69 13.48 -14.82 11.42
C ASN A 69 12.39 -14.23 10.51
N GLY A 70 12.03 -12.97 10.69
CA GLY A 70 10.83 -12.39 10.11
C GLY A 70 9.59 -12.90 10.82
N ASP A 71 8.43 -12.62 10.24
CA ASP A 71 7.20 -13.26 10.69
C ASP A 71 6.48 -13.93 9.51
N ASN A 72 6.32 -15.25 9.60
CA ASN A 72 5.57 -16.06 8.63
C ASN A 72 4.13 -16.33 9.09
N THR A 73 3.68 -15.59 10.11
CA THR A 73 2.31 -15.67 10.64
C THR A 73 1.29 -15.56 9.50
N THR A 74 0.36 -16.51 9.44
CA THR A 74 -0.68 -16.54 8.42
C THR A 74 -1.68 -15.39 8.62
N ALA A 75 -2.49 -15.08 7.60
CA ALA A 75 -3.51 -14.05 7.72
C ALA A 75 -4.50 -14.33 8.87
N GLU A 76 -4.88 -15.60 9.05
CA GLU A 76 -5.76 -16.05 10.13
C GLU A 76 -5.13 -15.89 11.52
N GLU A 77 -3.85 -16.24 11.67
CA GLU A 77 -3.12 -16.07 12.92
C GLU A 77 -2.89 -14.60 13.26
N ALA A 78 -2.61 -13.76 12.26
CA ALA A 78 -2.49 -12.31 12.42
C ALA A 78 -3.83 -11.68 12.84
N GLN A 79 -4.93 -12.11 12.23
CA GLN A 79 -6.28 -11.67 12.60
C GLN A 79 -6.65 -12.09 14.03
N LYS A 80 -6.31 -13.32 14.42
CA LYS A 80 -6.51 -13.81 15.79
C LYS A 80 -5.69 -13.02 16.80
N LEU A 81 -4.43 -12.69 16.47
CA LEU A 81 -3.57 -11.85 17.31
C LEU A 81 -4.11 -10.42 17.41
N LEU A 82 -4.59 -9.84 16.31
CA LEU A 82 -5.22 -8.52 16.27
C LEU A 82 -6.49 -8.47 17.14
N ASN A 83 -7.38 -9.45 16.97
CA ASN A 83 -8.61 -9.56 17.76
C ASN A 83 -8.31 -9.73 19.25
N LYS A 84 -7.28 -10.51 19.60
CA LYS A 84 -6.79 -10.67 20.98
C LYS A 84 -6.30 -9.33 21.57
N VAL A 85 -5.67 -8.48 20.76
CA VAL A 85 -5.15 -7.19 21.21
C VAL A 85 -6.25 -6.13 21.33
N ILE A 86 -7.21 -6.11 20.42
CA ILE A 86 -8.35 -5.18 20.43
C ILE A 86 -9.34 -5.51 21.56
N SER A 87 -9.64 -6.78 21.80
CA SER A 87 -10.63 -7.22 22.80
C SER A 87 -10.18 -7.08 24.26
N ARG A 88 -8.87 -6.92 24.54
CA ARG A 88 -8.31 -6.82 25.90
C ARG A 88 -7.74 -5.43 26.16
N SER A 89 -8.61 -4.43 26.35
CA SER A 89 -8.24 -3.02 26.55
C SER A 89 -7.36 -2.71 27.79
N ARG A 90 -6.99 -3.69 28.64
CA ARG A 90 -6.11 -3.45 29.80
C ARG A 90 -5.03 -4.50 30.13
N SER A 91 -4.87 -5.60 29.38
CA SER A 91 -3.83 -6.61 29.69
C SER A 91 -3.22 -7.32 28.47
N THR A 92 -2.98 -6.59 27.39
CA THR A 92 -2.13 -7.11 26.31
C THR A 92 -0.68 -7.05 26.76
N ASN A 93 -0.01 -8.21 26.80
CA ASN A 93 1.40 -8.24 27.17
C ASN A 93 2.21 -7.48 26.09
N GLU A 94 3.28 -6.80 26.50
CA GLU A 94 4.10 -5.99 25.60
C GLU A 94 4.71 -6.81 24.45
N GLU A 95 4.81 -8.13 24.62
CA GLU A 95 5.30 -9.05 23.61
C GLU A 95 4.31 -9.22 22.44
N ASP A 96 3.01 -9.36 22.71
CA ASP A 96 1.96 -9.46 21.69
C ASP A 96 1.92 -8.18 20.83
N LYS A 97 2.09 -7.00 21.46
CA LYS A 97 2.17 -5.72 20.75
C LYS A 97 3.40 -5.62 19.86
N LYS A 98 4.56 -6.07 20.34
CA LYS A 98 5.80 -6.11 19.56
C LYS A 98 5.71 -7.08 18.39
N ARG A 99 5.05 -8.23 18.57
CA ARG A 99 4.81 -9.18 17.49
C ARG A 99 3.89 -8.59 16.42
N LEU A 100 2.79 -7.96 16.82
CA LEU A 100 1.91 -7.23 15.87
C LEU A 100 2.67 -6.16 15.09
N ASN A 101 3.52 -5.38 15.75
CA ASN A 101 4.36 -4.40 15.07
C ASN A 101 5.31 -5.03 14.05
N GLY A 102 5.89 -6.20 14.37
CA GLY A 102 6.71 -6.98 13.44
C GLY A 102 5.92 -7.40 12.20
N ILE A 103 4.74 -8.00 12.40
CA ILE A 103 3.83 -8.41 11.31
C ILE A 103 3.46 -7.20 10.43
N GLN A 104 3.10 -6.06 11.04
CA GLN A 104 2.80 -4.83 10.29
C GLN A 104 3.98 -4.33 9.45
N LEU A 105 5.21 -4.45 9.97
CA LEU A 105 6.41 -4.05 9.24
C LEU A 105 6.72 -4.98 8.06
N GLU A 106 6.56 -6.30 8.25
CA GLU A 106 6.73 -7.29 7.19
C GLU A 106 5.71 -7.07 6.06
N LEU A 107 4.45 -6.83 6.40
CA LEU A 107 3.39 -6.53 5.44
C LEU A 107 3.69 -5.24 4.67
N ARG A 108 4.11 -4.17 5.36
CA ARG A 108 4.54 -2.93 4.69
C ARG A 108 5.70 -3.15 3.73
N GLN A 109 6.66 -3.99 4.08
CA GLN A 109 7.79 -4.29 3.21
C GLN A 109 7.33 -5.04 1.95
N LYS A 110 6.46 -6.04 2.11
CA LYS A 110 5.89 -6.81 0.98
C LYS A 110 5.03 -5.94 0.07
N LEU A 111 4.20 -5.06 0.65
CA LEU A 111 3.42 -4.07 -0.10
C LEU A 111 4.33 -3.08 -0.82
N LYS A 112 5.39 -2.58 -0.18
CA LYS A 112 6.33 -1.67 -0.83
C LYS A 112 7.12 -2.34 -1.97
N SER A 113 7.49 -3.61 -1.83
CA SER A 113 8.12 -4.36 -2.93
C SER A 113 7.14 -4.63 -4.08
N HIS A 114 5.85 -4.81 -3.77
CA HIS A 114 4.79 -4.89 -4.77
C HIS A 114 4.62 -3.53 -5.47
N ASP A 115 4.50 -2.44 -4.70
CA ASP A 115 4.41 -1.08 -5.21
C ASP A 115 5.64 -0.65 -6.01
N ASP A 116 6.85 -1.09 -5.65
CA ASP A 116 8.08 -0.77 -6.38
C ASP A 116 8.17 -1.59 -7.70
N ALA A 117 7.74 -2.86 -7.70
CA ALA A 117 7.65 -3.68 -8.90
C ALA A 117 6.52 -3.21 -9.85
N GLU A 118 5.38 -2.81 -9.28
CA GLU A 118 4.22 -2.27 -9.95
C GLU A 118 4.45 -0.80 -10.37
N LYS A 119 5.26 -0.02 -9.65
CA LYS A 119 5.78 1.28 -10.10
C LYS A 119 6.73 1.13 -11.27
N ILE A 120 7.67 0.17 -11.28
CA ILE A 120 8.60 0.08 -12.43
C ILE A 120 7.83 -0.26 -13.72
N ALA A 121 6.81 -1.11 -13.67
CA ALA A 121 5.96 -1.43 -14.81
C ALA A 121 4.87 -0.37 -15.09
N GLY A 122 4.35 0.27 -14.04
CA GLY A 122 3.22 1.19 -14.07
C GLY A 122 3.59 2.67 -14.14
N VAL A 123 4.78 3.12 -13.71
CA VAL A 123 5.23 4.54 -13.72
C VAL A 123 5.20 5.09 -15.14
N ASN A 124 5.58 4.32 -16.16
CA ASN A 124 5.52 4.83 -17.53
C ASN A 124 4.08 5.07 -18.03
N LYS A 125 3.06 4.39 -17.47
CA LYS A 125 1.64 4.58 -17.81
C LYS A 125 0.90 5.52 -16.84
N LYS A 126 1.13 5.37 -15.54
CA LYS A 126 0.53 6.14 -14.45
C LYS A 126 1.03 7.57 -14.40
N THR A 127 2.30 7.83 -14.74
CA THR A 127 2.82 9.21 -14.78
C THR A 127 2.22 9.99 -15.95
N HIS A 128 1.94 9.33 -17.08
CA HIS A 128 1.19 9.95 -18.18
C HIS A 128 -0.25 10.26 -17.75
N LEU A 129 -0.96 9.27 -17.19
CA LEU A 129 -2.33 9.43 -16.68
C LEU A 129 -2.44 10.50 -15.58
N LEU A 130 -1.47 10.58 -14.67
CA LEU A 130 -1.47 11.59 -13.60
C LEU A 130 -1.21 13.00 -14.14
N ASN A 131 -0.34 13.13 -15.15
CA ASN A 131 -0.11 14.42 -15.81
C ASN A 131 -1.34 14.86 -16.62
N ASP A 132 -2.04 13.92 -17.26
CA ASP A 132 -3.31 14.18 -17.95
C ASP A 132 -4.40 14.60 -16.94
N LEU A 133 -4.51 13.88 -15.80
CA LEU A 133 -5.40 14.24 -14.69
C LEU A 133 -5.07 15.61 -14.07
N GLU A 134 -3.80 15.95 -13.87
CA GLU A 134 -3.39 17.26 -13.33
C GLU A 134 -3.82 18.41 -14.24
N SER A 135 -3.89 18.20 -15.56
CA SER A 135 -4.40 19.19 -16.51
C SER A 135 -5.92 19.36 -16.48
N GLU A 136 -6.66 18.34 -16.04
CA GLU A 136 -8.12 18.35 -15.88
C GLU A 136 -8.56 18.82 -14.48
N ILE A 137 -7.68 18.71 -13.47
CA ILE A 137 -7.87 19.16 -12.07
C ILE A 137 -7.69 20.69 -11.97
N HIS A 138 -8.37 21.46 -12.82
CA HIS A 138 -8.51 22.91 -12.59
C HIS A 138 -9.75 23.25 -11.75
N VAL A 139 -10.63 22.26 -11.51
CA VAL A 139 -11.94 22.39 -10.85
C VAL A 139 -11.88 22.20 -9.32
N LEU A 140 -10.83 21.57 -8.78
CA LEU A 140 -10.75 21.25 -7.33
C LEU A 140 -10.20 22.39 -6.45
N ASP A 141 -9.96 23.58 -7.03
CA ASP A 141 -9.38 24.75 -6.34
C ASP A 141 -10.44 25.69 -5.74
N GLU A 142 -11.70 25.59 -6.18
CA GLU A 142 -12.86 26.20 -5.51
C GLU A 142 -13.49 25.18 -4.55
N ASP A 143 -13.86 25.64 -3.34
CA ASP A 143 -14.40 24.83 -2.24
C ASP A 143 -15.33 23.70 -2.71
N LEU A 144 -14.81 22.47 -2.76
CA LEU A 144 -15.61 21.28 -3.09
C LEU A 144 -16.75 21.16 -2.09
N ASP A 145 -17.98 21.30 -2.57
CA ASP A 145 -19.12 21.09 -1.71
C ASP A 145 -19.22 19.61 -1.29
N TYR A 146 -19.97 19.37 -0.21
CA TYR A 146 -20.14 18.02 0.33
C TYR A 146 -20.75 17.05 -0.70
N SER A 147 -21.59 17.54 -1.62
CA SER A 147 -22.20 16.72 -2.67
C SER A 147 -21.14 16.24 -3.68
N SER A 148 -20.24 17.12 -4.12
CA SER A 148 -19.13 16.79 -5.01
C SER A 148 -18.23 15.71 -4.41
N LEU A 149 -17.92 15.81 -3.10
CA LEU A 149 -17.14 14.81 -2.39
C LEU A 149 -17.83 13.45 -2.32
N VAL A 150 -19.15 13.43 -2.09
CA VAL A 150 -19.95 12.19 -2.08
C VAL A 150 -19.99 11.56 -3.48
N THR A 151 -20.17 12.36 -4.53
CA THR A 151 -20.14 11.88 -5.91
C THR A 151 -18.79 11.27 -6.26
N PHE A 152 -17.69 11.91 -5.85
CA PHE A 152 -16.34 11.38 -6.06
C PHE A 152 -16.10 10.06 -5.31
N ASP A 153 -16.53 9.96 -4.05
CA ASP A 153 -16.44 8.73 -3.26
C ASP A 153 -17.24 7.58 -3.90
N GLN A 154 -18.45 7.86 -4.41
CA GLN A 154 -19.26 6.87 -5.12
C GLN A 154 -18.59 6.39 -6.41
N PHE A 155 -18.04 7.30 -7.21
CA PHE A 155 -17.29 6.95 -8.42
C PHE A 155 -16.06 6.09 -8.09
N PHE A 156 -15.29 6.47 -7.07
CA PHE A 156 -14.10 5.74 -6.66
C PHE A 156 -14.42 4.32 -6.16
N LYS A 157 -15.52 4.16 -5.41
CA LYS A 157 -16.02 2.84 -4.99
C LYS A 157 -16.39 1.96 -6.18
N LEU A 158 -17.12 2.52 -7.16
CA LEU A 158 -17.48 1.79 -8.39
C LEU A 158 -16.23 1.37 -9.16
N PHE A 159 -15.29 2.29 -9.36
CA PHE A 159 -14.03 2.00 -10.07
C PHE A 159 -13.23 0.87 -9.39
N ASN A 160 -13.10 0.91 -8.06
CA ASN A 160 -12.41 -0.14 -7.31
C ASN A 160 -13.11 -1.50 -7.44
N PHE A 161 -14.45 -1.49 -7.37
CA PHE A 161 -15.24 -2.69 -7.56
C PHE A 161 -14.99 -3.29 -8.96
N LEU A 162 -15.14 -2.49 -10.02
CA LEU A 162 -14.91 -2.94 -11.40
C LEU A 162 -13.49 -3.48 -11.62
N SER A 163 -12.49 -2.81 -11.02
CA SER A 163 -11.09 -3.23 -11.08
C SER A 163 -10.82 -4.55 -10.35
N SER A 164 -11.65 -4.90 -9.37
CA SER A 164 -11.55 -6.15 -8.61
C SER A 164 -12.17 -7.36 -9.32
N ILE A 165 -13.03 -7.13 -10.33
CA ILE A 165 -13.67 -8.20 -11.08
C ILE A 165 -12.61 -8.91 -11.94
N LYS A 166 -12.57 -10.25 -11.88
CA LYS A 166 -11.65 -11.09 -12.68
C LYS A 166 -12.05 -11.20 -14.16
N ASN A 167 -12.63 -10.15 -14.73
CA ASN A 167 -13.03 -10.06 -16.12
C ASN A 167 -12.64 -8.69 -16.69
N PRO A 168 -11.49 -8.59 -17.38
CA PRO A 168 -11.00 -7.32 -17.91
C PRO A 168 -11.90 -6.73 -19.01
N SER A 169 -12.81 -7.52 -19.61
CA SER A 169 -13.77 -7.02 -20.60
C SER A 169 -14.74 -6.00 -19.99
N ILE A 170 -15.12 -6.18 -18.72
CA ILE A 170 -16.09 -5.31 -18.04
C ILE A 170 -15.51 -3.92 -17.82
N LEU A 171 -14.25 -3.85 -17.38
CA LEU A 171 -13.56 -2.58 -17.22
C LEU A 171 -13.37 -1.87 -18.57
N LYS A 172 -13.10 -2.63 -19.64
CA LYS A 172 -12.99 -2.07 -21.00
C LYS A 172 -14.32 -1.45 -21.46
N GLU A 173 -15.43 -2.15 -21.28
CA GLU A 173 -16.76 -1.66 -21.66
C GLU A 173 -17.18 -0.43 -20.85
N PHE A 174 -16.87 -0.41 -19.54
CA PHE A 174 -17.10 0.76 -18.71
C PHE A 174 -16.34 1.99 -19.21
N ASN A 175 -15.06 1.81 -19.58
CA ASN A 175 -14.25 2.90 -20.11
C ASN A 175 -14.78 3.41 -21.46
N GLU A 176 -15.27 2.53 -22.33
CA GLU A 176 -15.91 2.93 -23.59
C GLU A 176 -17.19 3.75 -23.33
N ILE A 177 -18.01 3.36 -22.35
CA ILE A 177 -19.20 4.14 -21.95
C ILE A 177 -18.79 5.52 -21.44
N LEU A 178 -17.81 5.61 -20.53
CA LEU A 178 -17.32 6.89 -20.01
C LEU A 178 -16.79 7.79 -21.13
N TRP A 179 -16.04 7.20 -22.08
CA TRP A 179 -15.53 7.93 -23.22
C TRP A 179 -16.66 8.59 -24.04
N HIS A 180 -17.70 7.83 -24.38
CA HIS A 180 -18.86 8.37 -25.10
C HIS A 180 -19.60 9.45 -24.30
N ILE A 181 -19.78 9.26 -22.99
CA ILE A 181 -20.41 10.27 -22.12
C ILE A 181 -19.62 11.58 -22.18
N ASN A 182 -18.29 11.51 -22.08
CA ASN A 182 -17.44 12.70 -22.15
C ASN A 182 -17.50 13.36 -23.53
N GLN A 183 -17.47 12.59 -24.62
CA GLN A 183 -17.60 13.14 -25.98
C GLN A 183 -18.96 13.82 -26.21
N ILE A 184 -20.04 13.27 -25.66
CA ILE A 184 -21.36 13.93 -25.68
C ILE A 184 -21.35 15.21 -24.85
N ALA A 185 -20.75 15.20 -23.65
CA ALA A 185 -20.68 16.36 -22.76
C ALA A 185 -19.85 17.52 -23.37
N GLU A 186 -18.78 17.20 -24.09
CA GLU A 186 -17.94 18.14 -24.83
C GLU A 186 -18.57 18.63 -26.14
N GLY A 187 -19.70 18.04 -26.57
CA GLY A 187 -20.38 18.36 -27.82
C GLY A 187 -19.75 17.74 -29.08
N ASN A 188 -18.84 16.78 -28.92
CA ASN A 188 -18.17 16.07 -30.01
C ASN A 188 -19.03 14.94 -30.59
N GLU A 189 -19.95 14.38 -29.80
CA GLU A 189 -20.90 13.35 -30.23
C GLU A 189 -22.35 13.77 -29.96
N ILE A 190 -23.26 13.37 -30.84
CA ILE A 190 -24.70 13.52 -30.62
C ILE A 190 -25.19 12.30 -29.83
N TYR A 191 -25.93 12.57 -28.75
CA TYR A 191 -26.63 11.55 -27.98
C TYR A 191 -27.63 10.80 -28.87
N ASP A 192 -27.49 9.48 -28.92
CA ASP A 192 -28.42 8.59 -29.59
C ASP A 192 -29.05 7.65 -28.56
N LYS A 193 -30.34 7.82 -28.32
CA LYS A 193 -31.04 7.12 -27.25
C LYS A 193 -30.99 5.60 -27.41
N GLU A 194 -31.15 5.08 -28.62
CA GLU A 194 -31.21 3.63 -28.85
C GLU A 194 -29.84 2.99 -28.68
N ARG A 195 -28.82 3.59 -29.30
CA ARG A 195 -27.43 3.14 -29.23
C ARG A 195 -26.87 3.24 -27.81
N ASP A 196 -27.03 4.40 -27.16
CA ASP A 196 -26.32 4.70 -25.92
C ASP A 196 -26.96 4.01 -24.71
N LEU A 197 -28.30 3.93 -24.66
CA LEU A 197 -28.97 3.15 -23.62
C LEU A 197 -28.71 1.65 -23.77
N LEU A 198 -28.64 1.12 -25.00
CA LEU A 198 -28.32 -0.29 -25.23
C LEU A 198 -26.91 -0.65 -24.72
N LYS A 199 -25.93 0.25 -24.89
CA LYS A 199 -24.58 0.05 -24.33
C LYS A 199 -24.61 -0.04 -22.81
N ILE A 200 -25.35 0.86 -22.16
CA ILE A 200 -25.50 0.88 -20.69
C ILE A 200 -26.20 -0.39 -20.20
N ASP A 201 -27.31 -0.78 -20.84
CA ASP A 201 -28.09 -1.96 -20.48
C ASP A 201 -27.27 -3.25 -20.61
N ASN A 202 -26.52 -3.39 -21.71
CA ASN A 202 -25.61 -4.52 -21.92
C ASN A 202 -24.52 -4.59 -20.83
N PHE A 203 -23.94 -3.45 -20.47
CA PHE A 203 -22.94 -3.38 -19.41
C PHE A 203 -23.52 -3.80 -18.06
N LEU A 204 -24.66 -3.27 -17.67
CA LEU A 204 -25.32 -3.61 -16.41
C LEU A 204 -25.72 -5.09 -16.35
N THR A 205 -26.20 -5.64 -17.46
CA THR A 205 -26.52 -7.08 -17.58
C THR A 205 -25.29 -7.94 -17.32
N LYS A 206 -24.16 -7.65 -17.99
CA LYS A 206 -22.91 -8.38 -17.76
C LYS A 206 -22.38 -8.22 -16.34
N LEU A 207 -22.50 -7.02 -15.77
CA LEU A 207 -22.06 -6.72 -14.41
C LEU A 207 -22.84 -7.56 -13.39
N SER A 208 -24.16 -7.69 -13.57
CA SER A 208 -25.02 -8.49 -12.69
C SER A 208 -24.67 -9.99 -12.71
N MET A 209 -24.21 -10.50 -13.85
CA MET A 209 -23.82 -11.91 -14.03
C MET A 209 -22.40 -12.22 -13.52
N SER A 210 -21.63 -11.19 -13.17
CA SER A 210 -20.23 -11.32 -12.75
C SER A 210 -20.03 -11.30 -11.24
N ASN A 211 -21.12 -11.21 -10.48
CA ASN A 211 -21.18 -11.29 -9.01
C ASN A 211 -21.37 -12.73 -8.51
#